data_AF-A0A0F9JG34-F1
#
_entry.id   AF-A0A0F9JG34-F1
#
_cell.length_a   1.000
_cell.length_b   1.000
_cell.length_c   1.000
_cell.angle_alpha   90.00
_cell.angle_beta   90.00
_cell.angle_gamma   90.00
#
_symmetry.space_group_name_H-M   'P 1'
#
loop_
_entity.id
_entity.type
_entity.pdbx_description
1 polymer ?
#
loop_
_entity_poly.entity_id
_entity_poly.type
_entity_poly.pdbx_seq_one_letter_code
_entity_poly.pdbx_strand_id
1 'polypeptide(L)'
;MIFVDIDGVLAEFCEAFSRVIQTFDPTMPTITTATQQDWGTWGGTMTDTRLNFGWEVLKQVENFWEKEGSLAPPSVFARLAAAHKEIPILFVTSRIPTAGHSVQRQCINWLEARGILDPLVIVAGGDARGRSGKTDKATIAKIWSPYFIIEDGPQNALDYAAAGFEVALLDWPYTATTKAPGIHRCSLAEALEMAGVPDV
;
A
#
# COMPACT_ATOMS: atom_id res chain seq x y z
N MET A 1 16.34 0.40 -9.42
CA MET A 1 15.23 1.05 -8.70
C MET A 1 14.18 0.01 -8.41
N ILE A 2 13.57 0.10 -7.23
CA ILE A 2 12.47 -0.77 -6.81
C ILE A 2 11.22 0.06 -6.53
N PHE A 3 10.06 -0.56 -6.70
CA PHE A 3 8.80 0.00 -6.23
C PHE A 3 8.36 -0.68 -4.94
N VAL A 4 7.84 0.11 -4.01
CA VAL A 4 7.31 -0.37 -2.74
C VAL A 4 5.94 0.28 -2.52
N ASP A 5 4.90 -0.53 -2.38
CA ASP A 5 3.61 -0.01 -1.93
C ASP A 5 3.67 0.41 -0.45
N ILE A 6 2.73 1.25 -0.03
CA ILE A 6 2.65 1.71 1.36
C ILE A 6 1.60 0.91 2.12
N ASP A 7 0.35 0.91 1.68
CA ASP A 7 -0.74 0.23 2.37
C ASP A 7 -0.60 -1.29 2.25
N GLY A 8 -0.82 -2.02 3.35
CA GLY A 8 -0.70 -3.48 3.35
C GLY A 8 0.74 -4.01 3.19
N VAL A 9 1.73 -3.13 2.98
CA VAL A 9 3.16 -3.42 2.93
C VAL A 9 3.90 -2.78 4.10
N LEU A 10 3.78 -1.46 4.26
CA LEU A 10 4.44 -0.67 5.31
C LEU A 10 3.45 -0.11 6.34
N ALA A 11 2.25 0.26 5.92
CA ALA A 11 1.20 0.89 6.71
C ALA A 11 0.01 -0.06 6.92
N GLU A 12 -0.58 0.00 8.12
CA GLU A 12 -1.73 -0.79 8.53
C GLU A 12 -3.03 -0.02 8.20
N PHE A 13 -3.43 -0.07 6.93
CA PHE A 13 -4.62 0.60 6.43
C PHE A 13 -5.91 -0.01 6.99
N CYS A 14 -5.98 -1.35 7.09
CA CYS A 14 -7.23 -2.04 7.40
C CYS A 14 -7.73 -1.69 8.79
N GLU A 15 -6.81 -1.60 9.76
CA GLU A 15 -7.14 -1.20 11.12
C GLU A 15 -7.65 0.24 11.15
N ALA A 16 -6.94 1.17 10.50
CA ALA A 16 -7.32 2.57 10.46
C ALA A 16 -8.70 2.77 9.81
N PHE A 17 -8.95 2.09 8.69
CA PHE A 17 -10.22 2.20 7.96
C PHE A 17 -11.40 1.57 8.70
N SER A 18 -11.21 0.41 9.35
CA SER A 18 -12.26 -0.20 10.18
C SER A 18 -12.66 0.69 11.36
N ARG A 19 -11.70 1.41 11.97
CA ARG A 19 -11.97 2.40 13.02
C ARG A 19 -12.75 3.61 12.54
N VAL A 20 -12.55 4.05 11.29
CA VAL A 20 -13.40 5.11 10.69
C VAL A 20 -14.85 4.63 10.59
N ILE A 21 -15.07 3.38 10.19
CA ILE A 21 -16.43 2.83 10.07
C ILE A 21 -17.10 2.65 11.44
N GLN A 22 -16.32 2.31 12.48
CA GLN A 22 -16.82 2.17 13.86
C GLN A 22 -17.50 3.44 14.41
N THR A 23 -17.19 4.63 13.87
CA THR A 23 -17.85 5.88 14.29
C THR A 23 -19.32 5.93 13.87
N PHE A 24 -19.73 5.12 12.89
CA PHE A 24 -21.11 5.01 12.41
C PHE A 24 -21.75 3.68 12.77
N ASP A 25 -20.97 2.60 12.71
CA ASP A 25 -21.43 1.27 13.05
C ASP A 25 -20.54 0.66 14.14
N PRO A 26 -20.91 0.81 15.42
CA PRO A 26 -20.14 0.25 16.54
C PRO A 26 -20.02 -1.28 16.54
N THR A 27 -20.79 -1.98 15.70
CA THR A 27 -20.68 -3.45 15.54
C THR A 27 -19.55 -3.85 14.60
N MET A 28 -18.95 -2.89 13.89
CA MET A 28 -17.80 -3.13 13.01
C MET A 28 -16.61 -3.63 13.85
N PRO A 29 -16.10 -4.85 13.60
CA PRO A 29 -14.89 -5.32 14.27
C PRO A 29 -13.67 -4.52 13.79
N THR A 30 -12.66 -4.42 14.66
CA THR A 30 -11.34 -3.97 14.22
C THR A 30 -10.71 -5.06 13.36
N ILE A 31 -10.42 -4.75 12.11
CA ILE A 31 -9.80 -5.68 11.15
C ILE A 31 -8.41 -5.15 10.83
N THR A 32 -7.39 -6.00 10.96
CA THR A 32 -6.01 -5.72 10.54
C THR A 32 -5.73 -6.36 9.18
N THR A 33 -4.66 -5.93 8.49
CA THR A 33 -4.19 -6.55 7.24
C THR A 33 -4.03 -8.07 7.39
N ALA A 34 -3.46 -8.53 8.51
CA ALA A 34 -3.25 -9.95 8.78
C ALA A 34 -4.56 -10.76 8.97
N THR A 35 -5.66 -10.10 9.31
CA THR A 35 -6.97 -10.74 9.56
C THR A 35 -7.99 -10.54 8.43
N GLN A 36 -7.67 -9.70 7.44
CA GLN A 36 -8.52 -9.50 6.27
C GLN A 36 -8.57 -10.79 5.43
N GLN A 37 -9.76 -11.34 5.24
CA GLN A 37 -9.91 -12.63 4.56
C GLN A 37 -9.88 -12.53 3.02
N ASP A 38 -10.48 -11.49 2.46
CA ASP A 38 -10.56 -11.29 1.01
C ASP A 38 -10.44 -9.81 0.65
N TRP A 39 -10.17 -9.56 -0.63
CA TRP A 39 -10.13 -8.22 -1.18
C TRP A 39 -11.54 -7.65 -1.36
N GLY A 40 -11.82 -6.51 -0.71
CA GLY A 40 -13.05 -5.75 -0.90
C GLY A 40 -14.15 -6.04 0.11
N THR A 41 -14.47 -7.30 0.41
CA THR A 41 -15.57 -7.64 1.34
C THR A 41 -15.11 -7.98 2.76
N TRP A 42 -13.82 -8.31 2.94
CA TRP A 42 -13.20 -8.56 4.25
C TRP A 42 -13.97 -9.62 5.07
N GLY A 43 -14.20 -10.79 4.48
CA GLY A 43 -14.98 -11.89 5.05
C GLY A 43 -16.48 -11.59 5.09
N GLY A 44 -16.99 -10.74 4.19
CA GLY A 44 -18.37 -10.25 4.21
C GLY A 44 -18.66 -9.14 5.22
N THR A 45 -17.66 -8.67 5.97
CA THR A 45 -17.81 -7.59 6.95
C THR A 45 -18.01 -6.23 6.27
N MET A 46 -17.37 -5.99 5.13
CA MET A 46 -17.47 -4.77 4.34
C MET A 46 -18.65 -4.85 3.37
N THR A 47 -19.81 -4.39 3.85
CA THR A 47 -20.98 -4.13 3.00
C THR A 47 -20.79 -2.84 2.20
N ASP A 48 -21.53 -2.67 1.10
CA ASP A 48 -21.50 -1.44 0.31
C ASP A 48 -21.81 -0.20 1.16
N THR A 49 -22.73 -0.31 2.12
CA THR A 49 -23.05 0.78 3.06
C THR A 49 -21.85 1.17 3.91
N ARG A 50 -21.15 0.19 4.50
CA ARG A 50 -19.96 0.44 5.33
C ARG A 50 -18.81 1.01 4.50
N LEU A 51 -18.56 0.44 3.33
CA LEU A 51 -17.53 0.94 2.40
C LEU A 51 -17.83 2.39 1.99
N ASN A 52 -19.06 2.66 1.53
CA ASN A 52 -19.43 4.01 1.10
C ASN A 52 -19.33 5.01 2.24
N PHE A 53 -19.82 4.67 3.44
CA PHE A 53 -19.67 5.51 4.61
C PHE A 53 -18.20 5.78 4.93
N GLY A 54 -17.38 4.72 5.07
CA GLY A 54 -15.98 4.82 5.45
C GLY A 54 -15.20 5.72 4.48
N TRP A 55 -15.41 5.55 3.17
CA TRP A 55 -14.77 6.39 2.17
C TRP A 55 -15.24 7.85 2.18
N GLU A 56 -16.53 8.12 2.39
CA GLU A 56 -17.02 9.50 2.45
C GLU A 56 -16.53 10.22 3.71
N VAL A 57 -16.43 9.52 4.84
CA VAL A 57 -15.86 10.08 6.07
C VAL A 57 -14.37 10.31 5.93
N LEU A 58 -13.62 9.34 5.39
CA LEU A 58 -12.17 9.43 5.26
C LEU A 58 -11.73 10.67 4.46
N LYS A 59 -12.50 11.08 3.43
CA LYS A 59 -12.26 12.34 2.69
C LYS A 59 -12.26 13.58 3.59
N GLN A 60 -13.02 13.58 4.67
CA GLN A 60 -13.15 14.69 5.61
C GLN A 60 -12.14 14.63 6.76
N VAL A 61 -11.44 13.50 6.94
CA VAL A 61 -10.46 13.35 8.02
C VAL A 61 -9.16 14.05 7.61
N GLU A 62 -8.84 15.14 8.30
CA GLU A 62 -7.65 15.92 8.02
C GLU A 62 -6.37 15.10 8.18
N ASN A 63 -5.56 15.07 7.13
CA ASN A 63 -4.27 14.38 7.04
C ASN A 63 -4.35 12.90 7.48
N PHE A 64 -5.43 12.21 7.10
CA PHE A 64 -5.65 10.81 7.50
C PHE A 64 -4.43 9.91 7.28
N TRP A 65 -3.81 10.00 6.10
CA TRP A 65 -2.72 9.11 5.69
C TRP A 65 -1.42 9.35 6.48
N GLU A 66 -1.26 10.51 7.12
CA GLU A 66 -0.11 10.80 8.01
C GLU A 66 -0.22 10.06 9.35
N LYS A 67 -1.41 9.61 9.72
CA LYS A 67 -1.74 9.09 11.06
C LYS A 67 -1.84 7.56 11.11
N GLU A 68 -1.64 6.89 9.98
CA GLU A 68 -1.73 5.44 9.92
C GLU A 68 -0.66 4.75 10.76
N GLY A 69 -1.06 3.65 11.39
CA GLY A 69 -0.16 2.76 12.10
C GLY A 69 0.84 2.10 11.16
N SER A 70 1.98 1.68 11.70
CA SER A 70 2.94 0.88 10.96
C SER A 70 2.57 -0.59 10.98
N LEU A 71 2.58 -1.21 9.80
CA LEU A 71 2.54 -2.67 9.65
C LEU A 71 3.96 -3.25 9.74
N ALA A 72 4.94 -2.60 9.11
CA ALA A 72 6.33 -3.01 9.15
C ALA A 72 6.99 -2.60 10.49
N PRO A 73 7.94 -3.39 11.02
CA PRO A 73 8.67 -3.02 12.24
C PRO A 73 9.68 -1.87 11.96
N PRO A 74 10.11 -1.12 13.00
CA PRO A 74 11.12 -0.05 12.87
C PRO A 74 12.40 -0.44 12.12
N SER A 75 12.86 -1.69 12.26
CA SER A 75 14.04 -2.20 11.56
C SER A 75 13.89 -2.18 10.03
N VAL A 76 12.69 -2.41 9.51
CA VAL A 76 12.44 -2.33 8.06
C VAL A 76 12.59 -0.90 7.56
N PHE A 77 12.09 0.09 8.31
CA PHE A 77 12.27 1.49 7.93
C PHE A 77 13.73 1.92 7.96
N ALA A 78 14.50 1.48 8.97
CA ALA A 78 15.94 1.71 9.02
C ALA A 78 16.67 1.08 7.81
N ARG A 79 16.29 -0.16 7.47
CA ARG A 79 16.81 -0.89 6.29
C ARG A 79 16.52 -0.15 4.99
N LEU A 80 15.27 0.27 4.78
CA LEU A 80 14.85 1.05 3.61
C LEU A 80 15.57 2.40 3.56
N ALA A 81 15.70 3.12 4.68
CA ALA A 81 16.36 4.42 4.75
C ALA A 81 17.85 4.34 4.41
N ALA A 82 18.53 3.28 4.85
CA ALA A 82 19.93 3.04 4.50
C ALA A 82 20.06 2.73 2.99
N ALA A 83 19.22 1.82 2.49
CA ALA A 83 19.26 1.41 1.09
C ALA A 83 18.83 2.51 0.12
N HIS A 84 17.91 3.41 0.51
CA HIS A 84 17.38 4.47 -0.35
C HIS A 84 18.48 5.40 -0.92
N LYS A 85 19.63 5.50 -0.23
CA LYS A 85 20.78 6.29 -0.65
C LYS A 85 21.54 5.70 -1.84
N GLU A 86 21.45 4.38 -2.03
CA GLU A 86 22.21 3.64 -3.04
C GLU A 86 21.29 3.03 -4.10
N ILE A 87 20.14 2.54 -3.67
CA ILE A 87 19.09 1.96 -4.49
C ILE A 87 17.94 2.97 -4.52
N PRO A 88 17.61 3.57 -5.68
CA PRO A 88 16.42 4.39 -5.77
C PRO A 88 15.17 3.57 -5.42
N ILE A 89 14.43 4.01 -4.40
CA ILE A 89 13.17 3.39 -3.96
C ILE A 89 12.06 4.38 -4.27
N LEU A 90 11.10 3.97 -5.10
CA LEU A 90 9.88 4.74 -5.34
C LEU A 90 8.75 4.12 -4.54
N PHE A 91 8.15 4.90 -3.64
CA PHE A 91 6.96 4.52 -2.92
C PHE A 91 5.74 4.82 -3.77
N VAL A 92 5.01 3.79 -4.20
CA VAL A 92 3.92 3.94 -5.17
C VAL A 92 2.63 3.43 -4.57
N THR A 93 1.67 4.32 -4.31
CA THR A 93 0.44 4.03 -3.56
C THR A 93 -0.81 4.47 -4.32
N SER A 94 -1.98 3.90 -3.99
CA SER A 94 -3.27 4.25 -4.58
C SER A 94 -4.24 4.72 -3.50
N ARG A 95 -4.13 5.98 -3.11
CA ARG A 95 -4.89 6.59 -1.99
C ARG A 95 -5.81 7.70 -2.50
N ILE A 96 -6.99 7.83 -1.89
CA ILE A 96 -7.90 8.94 -2.21
C ILE A 96 -7.45 10.24 -1.52
N PRO A 97 -7.78 11.42 -2.07
CA PRO A 97 -7.59 12.67 -1.36
C PRO A 97 -8.38 12.73 -0.05
N THR A 98 -7.78 13.35 0.95
CA THR A 98 -8.40 13.70 2.23
C THR A 98 -8.17 15.18 2.52
N ALA A 99 -8.91 15.73 3.49
CA ALA A 99 -8.74 17.12 3.89
C ALA A 99 -7.30 17.40 4.35
N GLY A 100 -6.83 18.64 4.15
CA GLY A 100 -5.48 19.06 4.52
C GLY A 100 -4.47 18.95 3.35
N HIS A 101 -3.32 18.34 3.61
CA HIS A 101 -2.24 18.19 2.65
C HIS A 101 -2.61 17.26 1.49
N SER A 102 -1.91 17.39 0.35
CA SER A 102 -2.03 16.42 -0.74
C SER A 102 -1.62 15.02 -0.27
N VAL A 103 -2.20 13.97 -0.86
CA VAL A 103 -1.86 12.56 -0.55
C VAL A 103 -0.36 12.34 -0.64
N GLN A 104 0.29 12.86 -1.68
CA GLN A 104 1.74 12.75 -1.85
C GLN A 104 2.49 13.36 -0.66
N ARG A 105 2.11 14.57 -0.22
CA ARG A 105 2.74 15.21 0.95
C ARG A 105 2.48 14.42 2.23
N GLN A 106 1.28 13.87 2.41
CA GLN A 106 0.97 13.05 3.59
C GLN A 106 1.85 11.78 3.65
N CYS A 107 2.03 11.09 2.51
CA CYS A 107 2.92 9.94 2.44
C CYS A 107 4.38 10.30 2.72
N ILE A 108 4.86 11.44 2.18
CA ILE A 108 6.22 11.95 2.46
C ILE A 108 6.39 12.17 3.96
N ASN A 109 5.48 12.92 4.59
CA ASN A 109 5.53 13.21 6.02
C ASN A 109 5.51 11.90 6.86
N TRP A 110 4.68 10.92 6.47
CA TRP A 110 4.57 9.63 7.14
C TRP A 110 5.87 8.82 7.08
N LEU A 111 6.54 8.81 5.92
CA LEU A 111 7.82 8.12 5.69
C LEU A 111 8.99 8.82 6.38
N GLU A 112 9.04 10.15 6.33
CA GLU A 112 10.07 10.96 7.01
C GLU A 112 9.99 10.81 8.53
N ALA A 113 8.78 10.76 9.10
CA ALA A 113 8.56 10.48 10.51
C ALA A 113 9.12 9.11 10.97
N ARG A 114 9.45 8.22 10.02
CA ARG A 114 10.03 6.89 10.23
C ARG A 114 11.49 6.78 9.81
N GLY A 115 12.12 7.91 9.49
CA GLY A 115 13.55 8.01 9.21
C GLY A 115 13.94 7.83 7.75
N ILE A 116 12.99 7.66 6.82
CA ILE A 116 13.26 7.67 5.39
C ILE A 116 13.23 9.12 4.91
N LEU A 117 14.40 9.75 4.84
CA LEU A 117 14.54 11.15 4.44
C LEU A 117 14.42 11.32 2.92
N ASP A 118 13.82 12.42 2.48
CA ASP A 118 13.59 12.79 1.08
C ASP A 118 12.92 11.67 0.22
N PRO A 119 11.85 11.01 0.71
CA PRO A 119 11.28 9.85 0.03
C PRO A 119 10.66 10.23 -1.32
N LEU A 120 10.90 9.40 -2.33
CA LEU A 120 10.28 9.54 -3.65
C LEU A 120 8.91 8.86 -3.66
N VAL A 121 7.83 9.66 -3.68
CA VAL A 121 6.44 9.17 -3.65
C VAL A 121 5.71 9.46 -4.95
N ILE A 122 5.04 8.46 -5.51
CA ILE A 122 4.05 8.60 -6.59
C ILE A 122 2.69 8.10 -6.12
N VAL A 123 1.64 8.89 -6.35
CA VAL A 123 0.25 8.50 -6.08
C VAL A 123 -0.40 8.07 -7.40
N ALA A 124 -0.71 6.79 -7.51
CA ALA A 124 -1.41 6.18 -8.64
C ALA A 124 -2.92 6.42 -8.52
N GLY A 125 -3.55 6.72 -9.66
CA GLY A 125 -4.95 7.14 -9.71
C GLY A 125 -5.17 8.54 -9.09
N GLY A 126 -5.65 9.47 -9.92
CA GLY A 126 -5.99 10.83 -9.47
C GLY A 126 -7.15 10.89 -8.46
N ASP A 127 -7.57 12.12 -8.19
CA ASP A 127 -8.53 12.60 -7.18
C ASP A 127 -9.95 11.98 -7.12
N ALA A 128 -10.41 11.25 -8.12
CA ALA A 128 -11.75 10.63 -8.14
C ALA A 128 -11.70 9.12 -7.81
N ARG A 129 -12.84 8.41 -7.67
CA ARG A 129 -12.92 6.92 -7.70
C ARG A 129 -13.30 6.44 -9.12
N GLY A 130 -12.75 5.32 -9.58
CA GLY A 130 -12.99 4.73 -10.91
C GLY A 130 -11.71 4.30 -11.65
N ARG A 131 -11.69 3.11 -12.28
CA ARG A 131 -10.55 2.57 -13.05
C ARG A 131 -10.48 3.09 -14.49
N SER A 132 -11.55 3.69 -15.01
CA SER A 132 -11.59 4.20 -16.38
C SER A 132 -10.81 5.51 -16.50
N GLY A 133 -9.74 5.52 -17.29
CA GLY A 133 -9.00 6.74 -17.67
C GLY A 133 -7.97 7.24 -16.65
N LYS A 134 -7.62 6.43 -15.64
CA LYS A 134 -6.58 6.77 -14.66
C LYS A 134 -5.27 6.05 -14.94
N THR A 135 -4.17 6.70 -14.62
CA THR A 135 -2.85 6.05 -14.60
C THR A 135 -2.81 5.03 -13.47
N ASP A 136 -2.88 3.75 -13.84
CA ASP A 136 -2.67 2.63 -12.94
C ASP A 136 -1.18 2.48 -12.58
N LYS A 137 -0.94 1.71 -11.53
CA LYS A 137 0.39 1.39 -11.00
C LYS A 137 1.30 0.72 -12.04
N ALA A 138 0.77 -0.21 -12.85
CA ALA A 138 1.54 -0.89 -13.90
C ALA A 138 2.00 0.04 -15.02
N THR A 139 1.20 1.05 -15.37
CA THR A 139 1.54 2.09 -16.33
C THR A 139 2.66 2.98 -15.79
N ILE A 140 2.64 3.32 -14.51
CA ILE A 140 3.75 4.02 -13.84
C ILE A 140 5.01 3.17 -13.91
N ALA A 141 4.93 1.87 -13.61
CA ALA A 141 6.09 0.98 -13.70
C ALA A 141 6.65 0.90 -15.13
N LYS A 142 5.84 0.92 -16.19
CA LYS A 142 6.35 0.98 -17.57
C LYS A 142 7.18 2.23 -17.88
N ILE A 143 6.86 3.36 -17.25
CA ILE A 143 7.60 4.62 -17.43
C ILE A 143 8.93 4.58 -16.68
N TRP A 144 8.90 4.17 -15.41
CA TRP A 144 10.05 4.22 -14.52
C TRP A 144 10.93 2.96 -14.59
N SER A 145 10.40 1.86 -15.13
CA SER A 145 11.06 0.56 -15.30
C SER A 145 11.75 0.05 -14.02
N PRO A 146 11.02 -0.14 -12.89
CA PRO A 146 11.61 -0.78 -11.72
C PRO A 146 12.03 -2.22 -12.07
N TYR A 147 13.14 -2.69 -11.49
CA TYR A 147 13.54 -4.09 -11.70
C TYR A 147 12.81 -5.06 -10.76
N PHE A 148 12.20 -4.55 -9.69
CA PHE A 148 11.46 -5.34 -8.71
C PHE A 148 10.39 -4.50 -8.01
N ILE A 149 9.29 -5.14 -7.62
CA ILE A 149 8.11 -4.48 -7.03
C ILE A 149 7.68 -5.23 -5.78
N ILE A 150 7.35 -4.50 -4.70
CA ILE A 150 6.78 -5.05 -3.46
C ILE A 150 5.36 -4.50 -3.30
N GLU A 151 4.36 -5.37 -3.26
CA GLU A 151 2.93 -5.01 -3.34
C GLU A 151 2.08 -6.01 -2.53
N ASP A 152 0.94 -5.59 -1.99
CA ASP A 152 -0.03 -6.48 -1.32
C ASP A 152 -1.29 -6.69 -2.16
N GLY A 153 -1.65 -5.73 -3.03
CA GLY A 153 -2.86 -5.73 -3.84
C GLY A 153 -2.88 -6.83 -4.91
N PRO A 154 -3.79 -7.82 -4.83
CA PRO A 154 -3.86 -8.94 -5.78
C PRO A 154 -3.94 -8.51 -7.24
N GLN A 155 -4.81 -7.53 -7.55
CA GLN A 155 -4.98 -7.06 -8.91
C GLN A 155 -3.76 -6.26 -9.40
N ASN A 156 -3.17 -5.42 -8.54
CA ASN A 156 -1.98 -4.66 -8.90
C ASN A 156 -0.81 -5.60 -9.23
N ALA A 157 -0.60 -6.65 -8.43
CA ALA A 157 0.43 -7.66 -8.68
C ALA A 157 0.21 -8.39 -10.02
N LEU A 158 -1.03 -8.75 -10.35
CA LEU A 158 -1.37 -9.33 -11.65
C LEU A 158 -1.10 -8.35 -12.81
N ASP A 159 -1.45 -7.08 -12.64
CA ASP A 159 -1.24 -6.04 -13.66
C ASP A 159 0.25 -5.77 -13.89
N TYR A 160 1.07 -5.75 -12.84
CA TYR A 160 2.53 -5.64 -12.91
C TYR A 160 3.16 -6.87 -13.60
N ALA A 161 2.77 -8.07 -13.21
CA ALA A 161 3.26 -9.31 -13.82
C ALA A 161 2.89 -9.39 -15.31
N ALA A 162 1.65 -9.02 -15.66
CA ALA A 162 1.22 -8.93 -17.06
C ALA A 162 1.99 -7.85 -17.85
N ALA A 163 2.52 -6.83 -17.17
CA ALA A 163 3.41 -5.83 -17.76
C ALA A 163 4.88 -6.27 -17.83
N GLY A 164 5.22 -7.49 -17.36
CA GLY A 164 6.56 -8.08 -17.46
C GLY A 164 7.49 -7.78 -16.29
N PHE A 165 6.95 -7.36 -15.14
CA PHE A 165 7.74 -7.07 -13.95
C PHE A 165 7.76 -8.25 -12.97
N GLU A 166 8.86 -8.37 -12.23
CA GLU A 166 8.97 -9.26 -11.06
C GLU A 166 8.34 -8.58 -9.84
N VAL A 167 7.48 -9.32 -9.14
CA VAL A 167 6.67 -8.82 -8.03
C VAL A 167 6.79 -9.73 -6.82
N ALA A 168 7.25 -9.20 -5.70
CA ALA A 168 6.99 -9.77 -4.39
C ALA A 168 5.57 -9.39 -3.93
N LEU A 169 4.67 -10.36 -3.96
CA LEU A 169 3.32 -10.23 -3.42
C LEU A 169 3.30 -10.67 -1.97
N LEU A 170 2.97 -9.78 -1.05
CA LEU A 170 3.00 -10.14 0.38
C LEU A 170 2.01 -11.27 0.71
N ASP A 171 2.47 -12.21 1.54
CA ASP A 171 1.72 -13.40 1.96
C ASP A 171 0.66 -13.05 3.02
N TRP A 172 -0.48 -12.54 2.55
CA TRP A 172 -1.68 -12.27 3.33
C TRP A 172 -2.80 -13.26 2.99
N PRO A 173 -3.84 -13.41 3.86
CA PRO A 173 -4.93 -14.33 3.56
C PRO A 173 -5.64 -14.01 2.23
N TYR A 174 -5.84 -12.73 1.93
CA TYR A 174 -6.49 -12.27 0.70
C TYR A 174 -5.63 -12.41 -0.56
N THR A 175 -4.35 -12.78 -0.45
CA THR A 175 -3.47 -13.03 -1.61
C THR A 175 -3.24 -14.52 -1.87
N ALA A 176 -3.81 -15.41 -1.05
CA ALA A 176 -3.53 -16.87 -1.05
C ALA A 176 -3.65 -17.55 -2.42
N THR A 177 -4.59 -17.11 -3.24
CA THR A 177 -4.89 -17.71 -4.55
C THR A 177 -4.28 -16.94 -5.72
N THR A 178 -3.67 -15.79 -5.48
CA THR A 178 -3.10 -14.93 -6.53
C THR A 178 -1.77 -15.49 -7.01
N LYS A 179 -1.73 -15.96 -8.26
CA LYS A 179 -0.53 -16.56 -8.87
C LYS A 179 -0.46 -16.20 -10.35
N ALA A 180 0.73 -15.84 -10.81
CA ALA A 180 1.09 -15.67 -12.22
C ALA A 180 2.63 -15.81 -12.34
N PRO A 181 3.17 -16.08 -13.55
CA PRO A 181 4.60 -15.93 -13.79
C PRO A 181 5.08 -14.53 -13.36
N GLY A 182 6.23 -14.46 -12.68
CA GLY A 182 6.78 -13.20 -12.15
C GLY A 182 6.21 -12.76 -10.80
N ILE A 183 5.25 -13.50 -10.21
CA ILE A 183 4.75 -13.22 -8.84
C ILE A 183 5.36 -14.21 -7.85
N HIS A 184 6.03 -13.65 -6.83
CA HIS A 184 6.63 -14.36 -5.71
C HIS A 184 5.84 -14.04 -4.44
N ARG A 185 5.04 -15.01 -3.95
CA ARG A 185 4.35 -14.85 -2.66
C ARG A 185 5.34 -15.06 -1.52
N CYS A 186 5.53 -14.06 -0.67
CA CYS A 186 6.57 -14.06 0.36
C CYS A 186 6.28 -13.10 1.52
N SER A 187 7.08 -13.20 2.58
CA SER A 187 7.12 -12.20 3.65
C SER A 187 7.80 -10.91 3.19
N LEU A 188 7.61 -9.81 3.93
CA LEU A 188 8.30 -8.55 3.64
C LEU A 188 9.83 -8.67 3.74
N ALA A 189 10.35 -9.50 4.64
CA ALA A 189 11.79 -9.69 4.79
C ALA A 189 12.40 -10.35 3.54
N GLU A 190 11.76 -11.42 3.04
CA GLU A 190 12.15 -12.11 1.81
C GLU A 190 11.98 -11.20 0.59
N ALA A 191 10.91 -10.39 0.54
CA ALA A 191 10.68 -9.42 -0.53
C ALA A 191 11.85 -8.42 -0.64
N LEU A 192 12.31 -7.88 0.49
CA LEU A 192 13.44 -6.96 0.54
C LEU A 192 14.76 -7.65 0.15
N GLU A 193 14.96 -8.91 0.52
CA GLU A 193 16.12 -9.70 0.10
C GLU A 193 16.13 -9.91 -1.41
N MET A 194 15.02 -10.37 -1.99
CA MET A 194 14.88 -10.54 -3.46
C MET A 194 15.06 -9.22 -4.21
N ALA A 195 14.64 -8.10 -3.62
CA ALA A 195 14.83 -6.76 -4.16
C ALA A 195 16.29 -6.25 -4.09
N GLY A 196 17.19 -7.00 -3.44
CA GLY A 196 18.59 -6.62 -3.24
C GLY A 196 18.78 -5.51 -2.19
N VAL A 197 17.80 -5.29 -1.32
CA VAL A 197 17.91 -4.33 -0.21
C VAL A 197 18.73 -5.01 0.89
N PRO A 198 19.93 -4.56 1.28
CA PRO A 198 20.75 -5.24 2.28
C PRO A 198 20.11 -5.18 3.67
N ASP A 199 20.37 -6.17 4.53
CA ASP A 199 20.10 -6.03 5.97
C ASP A 199 21.10 -5.05 6.61
N VAL A 200 20.64 -4.32 7.63
CA VAL A 200 21.42 -3.31 8.37
C VAL A 200 21.61 -3.68 9.82
#